data_AF-A0A6M0B281-F1
#
_entry.id   AF-A0A6M0B281-F1
#
_cell.length_a   1.000
_cell.length_b   1.000
_cell.length_c   1.000
_cell.angle_alpha   90.00
_cell.angle_beta   90.00
_cell.angle_gamma   90.00
#
_symmetry.space_group_name_H-M   'P 1'
#
loop_
_entity.id
_entity.type
_entity.pdbx_description
1 polymer ?
#
loop_
_entity_poly.entity_id
_entity_poly.type
_entity_poly.pdbx_seq_one_letter_code
_entity_poly.pdbx_strand_id
1 'polypeptide(L)'
;MISKDDNNQEKKDGWRDDVAEFRNWMKIIPTIPEKLFKIASDIPTPALVYDLDAITDTVTALRNDLREIPNIELCLAVKANRCQSVLRHMAKLGLGADITTIQELNAAMAAGLWPIYSTAPGFSVADLKRLATEGVIPD
;
A
#
# COMPACT_ATOMS: atom_id res chain seq x y z
N MET A 1 -21.22 -48.28 29.57
CA MET A 1 -21.69 -46.94 29.16
C MET A 1 -20.80 -45.93 29.86
N ILE A 2 -19.81 -45.40 29.15
CA ILE A 2 -18.93 -44.35 29.68
C ILE A 2 -19.59 -43.03 29.30
N SER A 3 -19.91 -42.24 30.33
CA SER A 3 -20.42 -40.88 30.23
C SER A 3 -19.45 -40.02 29.41
N LYS A 4 -19.94 -39.34 28.39
CA LYS A 4 -19.19 -38.27 27.72
C LYS A 4 -19.38 -37.01 28.55
N ASP A 5 -18.30 -36.56 29.18
CA ASP A 5 -18.26 -35.26 29.82
C ASP A 5 -18.18 -34.19 28.72
N ASP A 6 -19.33 -33.61 28.38
CA ASP A 6 -19.50 -32.52 27.41
C ASP A 6 -19.07 -31.17 28.02
N ASN A 7 -17.80 -31.04 28.38
CA ASN A 7 -17.24 -29.77 28.86
C ASN A 7 -16.04 -29.35 28.03
N ASN A 8 -16.23 -29.28 26.71
CA ASN A 8 -15.33 -28.56 25.81
C ASN A 8 -15.77 -27.10 25.73
N GLN A 9 -15.55 -26.34 26.81
CA GLN A 9 -15.52 -24.87 26.69
C GLN A 9 -14.25 -24.53 25.90
N GLU A 10 -14.43 -24.24 24.60
CA GLU A 10 -13.38 -23.64 23.78
C GLU A 10 -12.83 -22.42 24.53
N LYS A 11 -11.55 -22.52 24.92
CA LYS A 11 -10.83 -21.37 25.43
C LYS A 11 -10.74 -20.36 24.31
N LYS A 12 -11.55 -19.31 24.41
CA LYS A 12 -11.43 -18.08 23.65
C LYS A 12 -10.11 -17.41 24.00
N ASP A 13 -9.05 -17.78 23.30
CA ASP A 13 -7.86 -17.00 23.16
C ASP A 13 -8.28 -15.68 22.51
N GLY A 14 -8.34 -14.61 23.30
CA GLY A 14 -8.96 -13.31 22.98
C GLY A 14 -8.37 -12.52 21.80
N TRP A 15 -7.80 -13.21 20.82
CA TRP A 15 -7.46 -12.76 19.49
C TRP A 15 -8.46 -13.37 18.50
N ARG A 16 -9.34 -12.52 17.95
CA ARG A 16 -10.11 -12.74 16.69
C ARG A 16 -11.43 -13.51 16.82
N ASP A 17 -12.16 -13.35 17.92
CA ASP A 17 -13.49 -13.98 18.07
C ASP A 17 -14.68 -13.13 17.58
N ASP A 18 -14.48 -11.84 17.33
CA ASP A 18 -15.55 -11.00 16.80
C ASP A 18 -15.46 -10.89 15.28
N VAL A 19 -16.34 -11.62 14.59
CA VAL A 19 -16.49 -11.56 13.13
C VAL A 19 -16.92 -10.16 12.66
N ALA A 20 -17.60 -9.37 13.49
CA ALA A 20 -17.96 -7.99 13.17
C ALA A 20 -16.74 -7.06 13.29
N GLU A 21 -15.90 -7.24 14.30
CA GLU A 21 -14.63 -6.52 14.47
C GLU A 21 -13.62 -6.91 13.38
N PHE A 22 -13.53 -8.20 13.06
CA PHE A 22 -12.77 -8.74 11.94
C PHE A 22 -13.30 -8.19 10.60
N ARG A 23 -14.62 -8.07 10.42
CA ARG A 23 -15.22 -7.43 9.24
C ARG A 23 -14.90 -5.94 9.14
N ASN A 24 -14.84 -5.25 10.29
CA ASN A 24 -14.47 -3.84 10.34
C ASN A 24 -12.97 -3.65 10.02
N TRP A 25 -12.11 -4.58 10.44
CA TRP A 25 -10.71 -4.71 10.00
C TRP A 25 -10.57 -5.14 8.53
N MET A 26 -11.51 -5.94 8.00
CA MET A 26 -11.59 -6.35 6.59
C MET A 26 -12.04 -5.23 5.65
N LYS A 27 -12.27 -3.99 6.11
CA LYS A 27 -12.38 -2.84 5.19
C LYS A 27 -11.15 -2.66 4.30
N ILE A 28 -10.03 -3.32 4.64
CA ILE A 28 -8.81 -3.39 3.84
C ILE A 28 -8.92 -4.42 2.69
N ILE A 29 -9.84 -5.39 2.76
CA ILE A 29 -10.10 -6.32 1.64
C ILE A 29 -11.06 -5.62 0.68
N PRO A 30 -10.60 -5.16 -0.50
CA PRO A 30 -11.48 -4.50 -1.46
C PRO A 30 -12.55 -5.49 -1.90
N THR A 31 -13.81 -5.05 -1.90
CA THR A 31 -14.87 -5.79 -2.59
C THR A 31 -14.56 -5.78 -4.08
N ILE A 32 -14.45 -6.96 -4.69
CA ILE A 32 -14.19 -7.07 -6.12
C ILE A 32 -15.32 -6.34 -6.87
N PRO A 33 -15.02 -5.29 -7.67
CA PRO A 33 -16.07 -4.52 -8.33
C PRO A 33 -16.88 -5.41 -9.28
N GLU A 34 -18.20 -5.32 -9.25
CA GLU A 34 -19.07 -6.06 -10.17
C GLU A 34 -18.71 -5.80 -11.65
N LYS A 35 -18.21 -4.59 -11.94
CA LYS A 35 -17.72 -4.21 -13.27
C LYS A 35 -16.62 -5.14 -13.78
N LEU A 36 -15.76 -5.65 -12.91
CA LEU A 36 -14.70 -6.58 -13.30
C LEU A 36 -15.29 -7.86 -13.88
N PHE A 37 -16.30 -8.45 -13.23
CA PHE A 37 -16.95 -9.68 -13.72
C PHE A 37 -17.61 -9.49 -15.09
N LYS A 38 -18.09 -8.27 -15.40
CA LYS A 38 -18.70 -7.95 -16.69
C LYS A 38 -17.69 -7.90 -17.84
N ILE A 39 -16.43 -7.59 -17.56
CA ILE A 39 -15.37 -7.44 -18.59
C ILE A 39 -14.32 -8.55 -18.53
N ALA A 40 -14.34 -9.40 -17.50
CA ALA A 40 -13.29 -10.37 -17.23
C ALA A 40 -13.09 -11.37 -18.39
N SER A 41 -14.16 -11.74 -19.08
CA SER A 41 -14.10 -12.61 -20.27
C SER A 41 -13.32 -11.99 -21.44
N ASP A 42 -13.26 -10.66 -21.49
CA ASP A 42 -12.68 -9.91 -22.59
C ASP A 42 -11.22 -9.54 -22.32
N ILE A 43 -10.71 -9.80 -21.11
CA ILE A 43 -9.33 -9.53 -20.71
C ILE A 43 -8.48 -10.77 -21.00
N PRO A 44 -7.51 -10.70 -21.93
CA PRO A 44 -6.58 -11.81 -22.17
C PRO A 44 -5.79 -12.15 -20.90
N THR A 45 -5.60 -13.43 -20.62
CA THR A 45 -4.89 -13.90 -19.43
C THR A 45 -3.51 -14.49 -19.77
N PRO A 46 -2.51 -14.35 -18.88
CA PRO A 46 -2.58 -13.74 -17.55
C PRO A 46 -2.63 -12.21 -17.58
N ALA A 47 -3.40 -11.61 -16.67
CA ALA A 47 -3.55 -10.15 -16.53
C ALA A 47 -3.41 -9.70 -15.07
N LEU A 48 -2.84 -8.51 -14.88
CA LEU A 48 -2.84 -7.77 -13.62
C LEU A 48 -3.82 -6.61 -13.75
N VAL A 49 -4.84 -6.59 -12.89
CA VAL A 49 -5.87 -5.54 -12.88
C VAL A 49 -5.72 -4.75 -11.58
N TYR A 50 -5.64 -3.42 -11.71
CA TYR A 50 -5.57 -2.50 -10.58
C TYR A 50 -6.90 -1.78 -10.42
N ASP A 51 -7.43 -1.80 -9.20
CA ASP A 51 -8.56 -0.98 -8.80
C ASP A 51 -8.04 0.37 -8.28
N LEU A 52 -8.14 1.41 -9.12
CA LEU A 52 -7.66 2.75 -8.76
C LEU A 52 -8.59 3.44 -7.75
N ASP A 53 -9.86 3.06 -7.69
CA ASP A 53 -10.82 3.61 -6.72
C ASP A 53 -10.48 3.07 -5.33
N ALA A 54 -10.23 1.76 -5.21
CA ALA A 54 -9.77 1.15 -3.97
C ALA A 54 -8.45 1.75 -3.45
N ILE A 55 -7.52 2.07 -4.36
CA ILE A 55 -6.28 2.78 -4.01
C ILE A 55 -6.59 4.17 -3.44
N THR A 56 -7.49 4.91 -4.10
CA THR A 56 -7.89 6.27 -3.68
C THR A 56 -8.55 6.26 -2.32
N ASP A 57 -9.45 5.32 -2.07
CA ASP A 57 -10.16 5.16 -0.81
C ASP A 57 -9.18 4.84 0.33
N THR A 58 -8.21 3.96 0.07
CA THR A 58 -7.17 3.60 1.05
C THR A 58 -6.32 4.81 1.43
N VAL A 59 -5.83 5.57 0.43
CA VAL A 59 -5.05 6.80 0.68
C VAL A 59 -5.87 7.82 1.48
N THR A 60 -7.15 7.98 1.12
CA THR A 60 -8.05 8.93 1.79
C THR A 60 -8.27 8.54 3.25
N ALA A 61 -8.52 7.25 3.53
CA ALA A 61 -8.67 6.73 4.88
C ALA A 61 -7.40 6.98 5.73
N LEU A 62 -6.23 6.62 5.19
CA LEU A 62 -4.94 6.86 5.88
C LEU A 62 -4.73 8.33 6.20
N ARG A 63 -5.01 9.24 5.26
CA ARG A 63 -4.90 10.68 5.53
C ARG A 63 -5.87 11.18 6.59
N ASN A 64 -7.10 10.69 6.57
CA ASN A 64 -8.10 11.07 7.55
C ASN A 64 -7.71 10.64 8.97
N ASP A 65 -7.07 9.48 9.12
CA ASP A 65 -6.56 8.97 10.39
C ASP A 65 -5.33 9.75 10.87
N LEU A 66 -4.49 10.21 9.95
CA LEU A 66 -3.25 10.93 10.23
C LEU A 66 -3.43 12.45 10.36
N ARG A 67 -4.62 13.00 10.09
CA ARG A 67 -4.84 14.45 9.95
C ARG A 67 -4.47 15.30 11.18
N GLU A 68 -4.54 14.72 12.38
CA GLU A 68 -4.26 15.42 13.64
C GLU A 68 -2.75 15.47 13.95
N ILE A 69 -1.92 14.77 13.17
CA ILE A 69 -0.47 14.76 13.33
C ILE A 69 0.11 15.90 12.47
N PRO A 70 0.72 16.94 13.08
CA PRO A 70 1.28 18.04 12.33
C PRO A 70 2.50 17.59 11.52
N ASN A 71 2.65 18.14 10.30
CA ASN A 71 3.80 17.93 9.41
C ASN A 71 4.05 16.45 9.04
N ILE A 72 3.01 15.62 9.00
CA ILE A 72 3.12 14.24 8.55
C ILE A 72 3.12 14.15 7.02
N GLU A 73 4.02 13.34 6.48
CA GLU A 73 4.11 13.05 5.05
C GLU A 73 3.71 11.59 4.80
N LEU A 74 2.89 11.35 3.77
CA LEU A 74 2.47 10.00 3.39
C LEU A 74 3.22 9.58 2.12
N CYS A 75 4.16 8.65 2.29
CA CYS A 75 5.00 8.17 1.19
C CYS A 75 4.60 6.77 0.71
N LEU A 76 4.67 6.56 -0.61
CA LEU A 76 4.56 5.23 -1.20
C LEU A 76 5.91 4.54 -1.20
N ALA A 77 5.99 3.33 -0.62
CA ALA A 77 7.12 2.44 -0.83
C ALA A 77 7.13 1.94 -2.29
N VAL A 78 7.99 2.50 -3.13
CA VAL A 78 7.96 2.28 -4.60
C VAL A 78 8.20 0.80 -4.96
N LYS A 79 8.94 0.07 -4.11
CA LYS A 79 9.16 -1.38 -4.26
C LYS A 79 7.87 -2.20 -4.27
N ALA A 80 6.79 -1.71 -3.65
CA ALA A 80 5.51 -2.41 -3.57
C ALA A 80 4.83 -2.52 -4.94
N ASN A 81 4.95 -1.48 -5.78
CA ASN A 81 4.37 -1.47 -7.11
C ASN A 81 5.07 -0.45 -8.01
N ARG A 82 5.80 -0.93 -9.03
CA ARG A 82 6.52 -0.08 -9.99
C ARG A 82 5.71 0.27 -11.24
N CYS A 83 4.44 -0.13 -11.30
CA CYS A 83 3.56 0.18 -12.43
C CYS A 83 3.40 1.68 -12.57
N GLN A 84 3.89 2.24 -13.68
CA GLN A 84 3.95 3.69 -13.89
C GLN A 84 2.58 4.38 -13.87
N SER A 85 1.50 3.71 -14.28
CA SER A 85 0.15 4.26 -14.16
C SER A 85 -0.31 4.34 -12.71
N VAL A 86 0.01 3.34 -11.88
CA VAL A 86 -0.28 3.34 -10.45
C VAL A 86 0.53 4.40 -9.73
N LEU A 87 1.83 4.52 -10.03
CA LEU A 87 2.68 5.58 -9.45
C LEU A 87 2.16 6.97 -9.79
N ARG A 88 1.77 7.22 -11.05
CA ARG A 88 1.15 8.49 -11.46
C ARG A 88 -0.17 8.76 -10.75
N HIS A 89 -0.96 7.72 -10.50
CA HIS A 89 -2.21 7.85 -9.73
C HIS A 89 -1.91 8.27 -8.28
N MET A 90 -0.95 7.62 -7.63
CA MET A 90 -0.50 7.97 -6.28
C MET A 90 0.07 9.39 -6.20
N ALA A 91 0.83 9.82 -7.22
CA ALA A 91 1.34 11.18 -7.34
C ALA A 91 0.21 12.22 -7.45
N LYS A 92 -0.83 11.94 -8.25
CA LYS A 92 -2.02 12.81 -8.34
C LYS A 92 -2.78 12.90 -7.04
N LEU A 93 -2.77 11.82 -6.24
CA LEU A 93 -3.31 11.86 -4.89
C LEU A 93 -2.43 12.70 -3.96
N GLY A 94 -1.16 12.99 -4.31
CA GLY A 94 -0.24 13.84 -3.54
C GLY A 94 0.59 13.06 -2.52
N LEU A 95 0.91 11.79 -2.81
CA LEU A 95 1.86 11.03 -2.00
C LEU A 95 3.31 11.39 -2.37
N GLY A 96 4.18 11.35 -1.36
CA GLY A 96 5.63 11.26 -1.57
C GLY A 96 6.07 9.84 -1.98
N ALA A 97 7.37 9.63 -2.09
CA ALA A 97 7.97 8.33 -2.42
C ALA A 97 9.04 7.93 -1.40
N ASP A 98 9.07 6.64 -1.05
CA ASP A 98 10.19 5.99 -0.37
C ASP A 98 10.87 5.03 -1.36
N ILE A 99 12.15 5.29 -1.64
CA ILE A 99 12.96 4.55 -2.61
C ILE A 99 14.15 3.87 -1.96
N THR A 100 14.48 2.70 -2.49
CA THR A 100 15.62 1.89 -2.05
C THR A 100 16.70 1.74 -3.13
N THR A 101 16.44 2.20 -4.35
CA THR A 101 17.34 2.09 -5.49
C THR A 101 17.21 3.29 -6.44
N ILE A 102 18.23 3.52 -7.27
CA ILE A 102 18.19 4.54 -8.32
C ILE A 102 17.12 4.26 -9.39
N GLN A 103 16.80 3.00 -9.65
CA GLN A 103 15.73 2.61 -10.56
C GLN A 103 14.36 3.03 -10.02
N GLU A 104 14.16 2.92 -8.71
CA GLU A 104 12.95 3.41 -8.04
C GLU A 104 12.89 4.93 -8.01
N LEU A 105 14.02 5.62 -7.81
CA LEU A 105 14.12 7.07 -7.98
C LEU A 105 13.64 7.50 -9.37
N ASN A 106 14.19 6.90 -10.43
CA ASN A 106 13.79 7.20 -11.80
C ASN A 106 12.28 6.98 -12.01
N ALA A 107 11.74 5.88 -11.48
CA ALA A 107 10.34 5.54 -11.60
C ALA A 107 9.43 6.54 -10.85
N ALA A 108 9.84 6.97 -9.66
CA ALA A 108 9.11 7.93 -8.84
C ALA A 108 9.11 9.33 -9.47
N MET A 109 10.27 9.80 -9.92
CA MET A 109 10.41 11.09 -10.62
C MET A 109 9.60 11.12 -11.91
N ALA A 110 9.67 10.05 -12.72
CA ALA A 110 8.89 9.94 -13.96
C ALA A 110 7.37 9.95 -13.73
N ALA A 111 6.93 9.48 -12.55
CA ALA A 111 5.54 9.50 -12.14
C ALA A 111 5.10 10.83 -11.50
N GLY A 112 6.05 11.71 -11.14
CA GLY A 112 5.80 12.97 -10.45
C GLY A 112 5.56 12.84 -8.95
N LEU A 113 6.05 11.76 -8.30
CA LEU A 113 5.99 11.64 -6.84
C LEU A 113 6.98 12.60 -6.18
N TRP A 114 6.53 13.35 -5.18
CA TRP A 114 7.35 14.28 -4.41
C TRP A 114 6.68 14.59 -3.06
N PRO A 115 7.43 14.76 -1.95
CA PRO A 115 8.89 14.61 -1.81
C PRO A 115 9.35 13.16 -1.96
N ILE A 116 10.66 12.96 -2.20
CA ILE A 116 11.28 11.62 -2.30
C ILE A 116 12.26 11.45 -1.14
N TYR A 117 12.08 10.36 -0.40
CA TYR A 117 12.96 9.91 0.67
C TYR A 117 13.69 8.64 0.25
N SER A 118 14.84 8.38 0.86
CA SER A 118 15.55 7.12 0.65
C SER A 118 15.99 6.47 1.94
N THR A 119 15.61 5.20 2.10
CA THR A 119 15.80 4.40 3.32
C THR A 119 16.83 3.28 3.16
N ALA A 120 17.53 3.19 2.01
CA ALA A 120 18.46 2.08 1.75
C ALA A 120 19.89 2.38 2.21
N PRO A 121 20.56 1.44 2.91
CA PRO A 121 21.95 1.63 3.36
C PRO A 121 22.99 1.40 2.26
N GLY A 122 22.57 0.91 1.08
CA GLY A 122 23.45 0.31 0.07
C GLY A 122 23.86 1.20 -1.09
N PHE A 123 23.69 2.52 -1.00
CA PHE A 123 24.03 3.42 -2.12
C PHE A 123 25.54 3.57 -2.31
N SER A 124 25.98 3.54 -3.56
CA SER A 124 27.34 3.94 -3.90
C SER A 124 27.53 5.44 -3.68
N VAL A 125 28.78 5.91 -3.60
CA VAL A 125 29.09 7.35 -3.54
C VAL A 125 28.51 8.10 -4.74
N ALA A 126 28.48 7.48 -5.92
CA ALA A 126 27.89 8.07 -7.12
C ALA A 126 26.36 8.21 -6.97
N ASP A 127 25.71 7.19 -6.42
CA ASP A 127 24.26 7.22 -6.15
C ASP A 127 23.93 8.29 -5.13
N LEU A 128 24.67 8.39 -4.02
CA LEU A 128 24.46 9.42 -3.00
C LEU A 128 24.61 10.85 -3.56
N LYS A 129 25.61 11.08 -4.43
CA LYS A 129 25.75 12.37 -5.14
C LYS A 129 24.55 12.66 -6.02
N ARG A 130 24.02 11.64 -6.69
CA ARG A 130 22.82 11.78 -7.50
C ARG A 130 21.60 12.11 -6.63
N LEU A 131 21.37 11.37 -5.55
CA LEU A 131 20.28 11.63 -4.59
C LEU A 131 20.33 13.09 -4.10
N ALA A 132 21.50 13.57 -3.68
CA ALA A 132 21.69 14.94 -3.23
C ALA A 132 21.39 15.98 -4.33
N THR A 133 21.78 15.70 -5.58
CA THR A 133 21.54 16.60 -6.72
C THR A 133 20.05 16.71 -7.05
N GLU A 134 19.32 15.59 -6.94
CA GLU A 134 17.88 15.51 -7.21
C GLU A 134 17.02 15.98 -6.00
N GLY A 135 17.64 16.42 -4.91
CA GLY A 135 16.95 16.87 -3.70
C GLY A 135 16.27 15.75 -2.90
N VAL A 136 16.71 14.50 -3.07
CA VAL A 136 16.22 13.36 -2.30
C VAL A 136 16.73 13.46 -0.87
N ILE A 137 15.83 13.22 0.09
CA ILE A 137 16.14 13.29 1.53
C ILE A 137 16.52 11.87 2.01
N PRO A 138 17.76 11.63 2.45
CA PRO A 138 18.08 10.38 3.14
C PRO A 138 17.40 10.35 4.51
N ASP A 139 16.80 9.20 4.87
CA ASP A 139 16.30 8.88 6.21
C ASP A 139 17.39 8.15 7.03
#